data_AF-A0A814CUM8-F1
#
_entry.id   AF-A0A814CUM8-F1
#
_cell.length_a   1.000
_cell.length_b   1.000
_cell.length_c   1.000
_cell.angle_alpha   90.00
_cell.angle_beta   90.00
_cell.angle_gamma   90.00
#
_symmetry.space_group_name_H-M   'P 1'
#
loop_
_entity.id
_entity.type
_entity.pdbx_description
1 polymer ?
#
loop_
_entity_poly.entity_id
_entity_poly.type
_entity_poly.pdbx_seq_one_letter_code
_entity_poly.pdbx_strand_id
1 'polypeptide(L)'
;EEEFDVAIIGSGPLGLATALNLATKWKVGRIVVLERQDDVEPLEIAPFYQVSNKYHLSRLGQLVLPMWRELEKQGNLSTGSLLTTSSGFLYVGRSASSMAEFCRNLSITTCTLLSPTQVANEHPFMTVNQSAVHMSESGYVNVTLLLTTLRALVAKTPNILVRDKETFLNLSRTDNQSRVHIETTRGSINATKVILLPGAYAKTTMDTLGLHLNISLYELPTAVYFRRLPVSNSNLTVLTWLFASADNDQFTGYPPEQSDYLRIEPRINTARMRTLDSPHNRTNKPDQQILDRTRRWASQHLAQTTSLMTNNKDSSLSLLHDRLEFVSSRLILMALNVHVELNNGRLAMEHFSDVRKQTESNLLAGSDSTIQAEANNEICSNKYIDELEMCIKYYCKEVNDLANSTAIIIDFISKSHQGADEFHQRQNLSLTHILGDLSKGAMLCLNVLKDYRHDRQKAVRNVLYNPLREDAWRLVIEIDENLFGKFRTIMFRLRTYFLIMHRILTENLQQSQNIIAKISQDRKLVVQQKKSLTVRNYGRENLRKYNNTRTKTTNSKRSTRKI
;
A
#
# COMPACT_ATOMS: atom_id res chain seq x y z
N GLU A 1 25.43 -30.61 4.77
CA GLU A 1 24.94 -29.40 4.08
C GLU A 1 23.82 -29.79 3.15
N GLU A 2 22.80 -28.95 3.00
CA GLU A 2 21.70 -29.24 2.08
C GLU A 2 22.13 -29.06 0.62
N GLU A 3 21.55 -29.87 -0.26
CA GLU A 3 21.93 -29.94 -1.66
C GLU A 3 20.76 -29.59 -2.58
N PHE A 4 21.01 -28.77 -3.59
CA PHE A 4 20.04 -28.30 -4.56
C PHE A 4 20.57 -28.40 -6.00
N ASP A 5 19.68 -28.48 -6.98
CA ASP A 5 20.07 -28.37 -8.38
C ASP A 5 20.34 -26.91 -8.74
N VAL A 6 19.48 -26.01 -8.26
CA VAL A 6 19.57 -24.57 -8.52
C VAL A 6 19.29 -23.78 -7.25
N ALA A 7 20.17 -22.85 -6.93
CA ALA A 7 19.92 -21.79 -5.95
C ALA A 7 19.64 -20.46 -6.66
N ILE A 8 18.64 -19.72 -6.19
CA ILE A 8 18.23 -18.41 -6.71
C ILE A 8 18.39 -17.39 -5.58
N ILE A 9 19.19 -16.35 -5.83
CA ILE A 9 19.43 -15.27 -4.85
C ILE A 9 18.51 -14.10 -5.17
N GLY A 10 17.50 -13.88 -4.32
CA GLY A 10 16.45 -12.88 -4.45
C GLY A 10 15.10 -13.50 -4.81
N SER A 11 14.05 -13.21 -4.03
CA SER A 11 12.66 -13.65 -4.27
C SER A 11 11.75 -12.52 -4.78
N GLY A 12 12.32 -11.53 -5.47
CA GLY A 12 11.51 -10.54 -6.21
C GLY A 12 10.72 -11.18 -7.36
N PRO A 13 10.00 -10.39 -8.19
CA PRO A 13 9.20 -10.92 -9.29
C PRO A 13 10.01 -11.81 -10.25
N LEU A 14 11.25 -11.41 -10.56
CA LEU A 14 12.14 -12.20 -11.41
C LEU A 14 12.57 -13.53 -10.75
N GLY A 15 12.89 -13.52 -9.45
CA GLY A 15 13.34 -14.69 -8.72
C GLY A 15 12.25 -15.76 -8.62
N LEU A 16 11.05 -15.36 -8.20
CA LEU A 16 9.91 -16.27 -8.09
C LEU A 16 9.47 -16.79 -9.46
N ALA A 17 9.42 -15.92 -10.48
CA ALA A 17 9.09 -16.35 -11.84
C ALA A 17 10.14 -17.33 -12.40
N THR A 18 11.42 -17.12 -12.09
CA THR A 18 12.51 -18.05 -12.47
C THR A 18 12.33 -19.40 -11.80
N ALA A 19 12.11 -19.42 -10.48
CA ALA A 19 11.89 -20.66 -9.73
C ALA A 19 10.70 -21.45 -10.29
N LEU A 20 9.57 -20.77 -10.49
CA LEU A 20 8.36 -21.38 -11.04
C LEU A 20 8.60 -21.96 -12.44
N ASN A 21 9.26 -21.23 -13.33
CA ASN A 21 9.56 -21.73 -14.68
C ASN A 21 10.52 -22.92 -14.65
N LEU A 22 11.58 -22.86 -13.83
CA LEU A 22 12.52 -23.97 -13.69
C LEU A 22 11.82 -25.24 -13.21
N ALA A 23 10.92 -25.13 -12.23
CA ALA A 23 10.16 -26.26 -11.73
C ALA A 23 9.13 -26.79 -12.74
N THR A 24 8.32 -25.91 -13.32
CA THR A 24 7.13 -26.31 -14.07
C THR A 24 7.43 -26.61 -15.54
N LYS A 25 8.25 -25.79 -16.19
CA LYS A 25 8.59 -25.90 -17.61
C LYS A 25 9.83 -26.76 -17.84
N TRP A 26 10.86 -26.57 -17.02
CA TRP A 26 12.16 -27.23 -17.19
C TRP A 26 12.37 -28.45 -16.29
N LYS A 27 11.42 -28.74 -15.39
CA LYS A 27 11.40 -29.91 -14.52
C LYS A 27 12.67 -30.09 -13.67
N VAL A 28 13.27 -28.98 -13.23
CA VAL A 28 14.42 -29.00 -12.29
C VAL A 28 13.98 -29.58 -10.95
N GLY A 29 14.77 -30.48 -10.35
CA GLY A 29 14.34 -31.35 -9.26
C GLY A 29 14.32 -30.71 -7.87
N ARG A 30 15.35 -29.94 -7.50
CA ARG A 30 15.45 -29.25 -6.20
C ARG A 30 15.90 -27.81 -6.37
N ILE A 31 15.02 -26.88 -6.05
CA ILE A 31 15.28 -25.43 -6.18
C ILE A 31 15.18 -24.79 -4.81
N VAL A 32 16.11 -23.90 -4.50
CA VAL A 32 16.03 -23.02 -3.33
C VAL A 32 16.05 -21.56 -3.76
N VAL A 33 15.17 -20.76 -3.16
CA VAL A 33 15.12 -19.31 -3.35
C VAL A 33 15.47 -18.65 -2.02
N LEU A 34 16.53 -17.87 -2.00
CA LEU A 34 17.00 -17.17 -0.80
C LEU A 34 16.58 -15.71 -0.86
N GLU A 35 15.89 -15.23 0.16
CA GLU A 35 15.45 -13.84 0.27
C GLU A 35 15.89 -13.24 1.60
N ARG A 36 16.63 -12.14 1.55
CA ARG A 36 17.10 -11.41 2.73
C ARG A 36 15.95 -10.79 3.54
N GLN A 37 14.85 -10.45 2.86
CA GLN A 37 13.72 -9.68 3.35
C GLN A 37 14.16 -8.31 3.92
N ASP A 38 14.06 -7.28 3.09
CA ASP A 38 14.10 -5.90 3.57
C ASP A 38 12.67 -5.37 3.76
N ASP A 39 12.50 -4.42 4.69
CA ASP A 39 11.26 -3.64 4.86
C ASP A 39 11.06 -2.64 3.69
N VAL A 40 11.13 -3.12 2.46
CA VAL A 40 10.81 -2.33 1.27
C VAL A 40 9.40 -2.73 0.86
N GLU A 41 8.45 -1.81 1.02
CA GLU A 41 7.14 -2.00 0.41
C GLU A 41 7.32 -2.10 -1.11
N PRO A 42 6.80 -3.16 -1.74
CA PRO A 42 6.88 -3.28 -3.19
C PRO A 42 6.13 -2.12 -3.84
N LEU A 43 6.53 -1.75 -5.06
CA LEU A 43 5.68 -0.93 -5.91
C LEU A 43 4.31 -1.61 -6.03
N GLU A 44 3.22 -0.87 -5.83
CA GLU A 44 1.88 -1.45 -6.01
C GLU A 44 1.59 -1.73 -7.48
N ILE A 45 1.93 -0.77 -8.33
CA ILE A 45 1.73 -0.81 -9.79
C ILE A 45 2.99 -0.35 -10.52
N ALA A 46 3.17 -0.83 -11.74
CA ALA A 46 4.27 -0.44 -12.61
C ALA A 46 3.79 -0.28 -14.06
N PRO A 47 4.37 0.61 -14.87
CA PRO A 47 3.93 0.80 -16.24
C PRO A 47 4.35 -0.40 -17.10
N PHE A 48 3.47 -0.83 -18.00
CA PHE A 48 3.73 -1.84 -19.01
C PHE A 48 3.74 -1.20 -20.40
N TYR A 49 4.86 -1.36 -21.09
CA TYR A 49 5.04 -0.85 -22.44
C TYR A 49 5.13 -2.02 -23.42
N GLN A 50 4.14 -2.14 -24.30
CA GLN A 50 4.24 -3.03 -25.46
C GLN A 50 5.28 -2.50 -26.45
N VAL A 51 5.40 -1.17 -26.56
CA VAL A 51 6.32 -0.49 -27.47
C VAL A 51 7.27 0.41 -26.69
N SER A 52 8.55 0.30 -27.01
CA SER A 52 9.62 1.15 -26.55
C SER A 52 10.29 1.85 -27.74
N ASN A 53 11.21 2.78 -27.49
CA ASN A 53 12.00 3.44 -28.52
C ASN A 53 13.15 2.56 -29.07
N LYS A 54 13.18 1.25 -28.73
CA LYS A 54 14.17 0.28 -29.17
C LYS A 54 13.50 -0.97 -29.71
N TYR A 55 13.95 -1.44 -30.88
CA TYR A 55 13.39 -2.60 -31.60
C TYR A 55 13.29 -3.85 -30.73
N HIS A 56 14.39 -4.25 -30.11
CA HIS A 56 14.44 -5.47 -29.30
C HIS A 56 13.53 -5.39 -28.06
N LEU A 57 13.38 -4.22 -27.45
CA LEU A 57 12.48 -4.03 -26.30
C LEU A 57 11.02 -4.11 -26.72
N SER A 58 10.63 -3.50 -27.85
CA SER A 58 9.28 -3.64 -28.38
C SER A 58 8.97 -5.08 -28.80
N ARG A 59 9.95 -5.79 -29.34
CA ARG A 59 9.79 -7.21 -29.65
C ARG A 59 9.57 -8.04 -28.38
N LEU A 60 10.33 -7.77 -27.32
CA LEU A 60 10.10 -8.41 -26.02
C LEU A 60 8.71 -8.06 -25.46
N GLY A 61 8.29 -6.80 -25.51
CA GLY A 61 6.96 -6.35 -25.07
C GLY A 61 5.82 -7.12 -25.75
N GLN A 62 5.94 -7.38 -27.06
CA GLN A 62 4.96 -8.21 -27.79
C GLN A 62 5.00 -9.69 -27.36
N LEU A 63 6.19 -10.25 -27.15
CA LEU A 63 6.37 -11.66 -26.82
C LEU A 63 5.90 -12.02 -25.41
N VAL A 64 5.94 -11.06 -24.47
CA VAL A 64 5.55 -11.32 -23.07
C VAL A 64 4.04 -11.27 -22.83
N LEU A 65 3.24 -10.68 -23.74
CA LEU A 65 1.78 -10.56 -23.57
C LEU A 65 1.09 -11.92 -23.34
N PRO A 66 1.32 -12.96 -24.16
CA PRO A 66 0.77 -14.28 -23.90
C PRO A 66 1.25 -14.89 -22.58
N MET A 67 2.47 -14.57 -22.15
CA MET A 67 3.04 -15.07 -20.90
C MET A 67 2.32 -14.49 -19.67
N TRP A 68 1.91 -13.22 -19.74
CA TRP A 68 1.07 -12.62 -18.69
C TRP A 68 -0.28 -13.31 -18.58
N ARG A 69 -0.96 -13.56 -19.72
CA ARG A 69 -2.27 -14.24 -19.73
C ARG A 69 -2.18 -15.67 -19.21
N GLU A 70 -1.12 -16.38 -19.55
CA GLU A 70 -0.87 -17.72 -19.02
C GLU A 70 -0.61 -17.69 -17.51
N LEU A 71 0.14 -16.70 -17.01
CA LEU A 71 0.36 -16.55 -15.56
C LEU A 71 -0.94 -16.22 -14.80
N GLU A 72 -1.80 -15.37 -15.35
CA GLU A 72 -3.13 -15.07 -14.79
C GLU A 72 -3.98 -16.35 -14.69
N LYS A 73 -3.96 -17.16 -15.75
CA LYS A 73 -4.66 -18.46 -15.80
C LYS A 73 -4.12 -19.44 -14.76
N GLN A 74 -2.80 -19.56 -14.64
CA GLN A 74 -2.16 -20.43 -13.63
C GLN A 74 -2.50 -19.97 -12.21
N GLY A 75 -2.53 -18.66 -11.98
CA GLY A 75 -2.93 -18.05 -10.72
C GLY A 75 -4.40 -18.26 -10.35
N ASN A 76 -5.24 -18.72 -11.29
CA ASN A 76 -6.70 -18.85 -11.16
C ASN A 76 -7.34 -17.58 -10.59
N LEU A 77 -6.97 -16.43 -11.15
CA LEU A 77 -7.47 -15.13 -10.69
C LEU A 77 -8.94 -14.98 -11.08
N SER A 78 -9.83 -15.04 -10.08
CA SER A 78 -11.28 -14.83 -10.25
C SER A 78 -11.67 -13.36 -10.26
N THR A 79 -10.82 -12.49 -9.71
CA THR A 79 -10.99 -11.04 -9.66
C THR A 79 -9.64 -10.34 -9.89
N GLY A 80 -9.68 -9.18 -10.56
CA GLY A 80 -8.48 -8.42 -10.91
C GLY A 80 -7.71 -8.98 -12.11
N SER A 81 -6.68 -8.26 -12.52
CA SER A 81 -5.78 -8.64 -13.61
C SER A 81 -4.35 -8.30 -13.20
N LEU A 82 -3.40 -9.20 -13.52
CA LEU A 82 -1.97 -8.93 -13.33
C LEU A 82 -1.50 -7.83 -14.27
N LEU A 83 -2.03 -7.84 -15.50
CA LEU A 83 -1.70 -6.88 -16.54
C LEU A 83 -2.99 -6.25 -17.11
N THR A 84 -3.24 -5.01 -16.70
CA THR A 84 -4.36 -4.21 -17.21
C THR A 84 -3.91 -3.43 -18.44
N THR A 85 -4.40 -3.84 -19.62
CA THR A 85 -4.23 -3.13 -20.89
C THR A 85 -5.51 -2.41 -21.35
N SER A 86 -6.66 -2.69 -20.74
CA SER A 86 -7.97 -2.17 -21.18
C SER A 86 -8.08 -0.64 -21.16
N SER A 87 -7.25 0.04 -20.37
CA SER A 87 -7.17 1.49 -20.32
C SER A 87 -6.20 2.09 -21.35
N GLY A 88 -5.37 1.27 -21.99
CA GLY A 88 -4.30 1.72 -22.88
C GLY A 88 -3.20 2.52 -22.17
N PHE A 89 -2.28 3.03 -22.98
CA PHE A 89 -1.20 3.90 -22.51
C PHE A 89 -1.04 5.13 -23.40
N LEU A 90 -0.96 6.32 -22.82
CA LEU A 90 -0.73 7.57 -23.56
C LEU A 90 0.70 8.08 -23.34
N TYR A 91 1.50 8.09 -24.39
CA TYR A 91 2.81 8.73 -24.40
C TYR A 91 2.69 10.16 -24.96
N VAL A 92 2.91 11.17 -24.13
CA VAL A 92 2.87 12.59 -24.52
C VAL A 92 4.30 13.14 -24.53
N GLY A 93 4.70 13.76 -25.64
CA GLY A 93 6.03 14.33 -25.74
C GLY A 93 6.44 14.70 -27.16
N ARG A 94 7.54 15.44 -27.28
CA ARG A 94 8.09 15.89 -28.58
C ARG A 94 8.42 14.74 -29.55
N SER A 95 8.73 13.56 -29.02
CA SER A 95 9.04 12.37 -29.82
C SER A 95 7.83 11.49 -30.14
N ALA A 96 6.59 11.95 -29.86
CA ALA A 96 5.38 11.19 -30.16
C ALA A 96 5.31 10.80 -31.66
N SER A 97 5.56 11.74 -32.58
CA SER A 97 5.53 11.44 -34.02
C SER A 97 6.54 10.36 -34.41
N SER A 98 7.75 10.42 -33.87
CA SER A 98 8.79 9.40 -34.10
C SER A 98 8.40 8.04 -33.51
N MET A 99 7.76 8.01 -32.35
CA MET A 99 7.24 6.76 -31.76
C MET A 99 6.13 6.15 -32.61
N ALA A 100 5.21 6.97 -33.15
CA ALA A 100 4.15 6.49 -34.03
C ALA A 100 4.72 5.94 -35.35
N GLU A 101 5.71 6.61 -35.93
CA GLU A 101 6.44 6.10 -37.09
C GLU A 101 7.14 4.78 -36.79
N PHE A 102 7.77 4.69 -35.62
CA PHE A 102 8.40 3.47 -35.15
C PHE A 102 7.40 2.31 -35.01
N CYS A 103 6.21 2.55 -34.45
CA CYS A 103 5.14 1.54 -34.41
C CYS A 103 4.74 1.09 -35.82
N ARG A 104 4.59 2.03 -36.78
CA ARG A 104 4.26 1.70 -38.18
C ARG A 104 5.34 0.82 -38.82
N ASN A 105 6.61 1.14 -38.62
CA ASN A 105 7.73 0.35 -39.13
C ASN A 105 7.79 -1.06 -38.54
N LEU A 106 7.24 -1.25 -37.34
CA LEU A 106 7.09 -2.56 -36.69
C LEU A 106 5.77 -3.25 -37.00
N SER A 107 4.92 -2.67 -37.86
CA SER A 107 3.56 -3.15 -38.14
C SER A 107 2.69 -3.28 -36.88
N ILE A 108 2.92 -2.44 -35.87
CA ILE A 108 2.13 -2.40 -34.65
C ILE A 108 0.94 -1.49 -34.88
N THR A 109 -0.23 -2.09 -35.08
CA THR A 109 -1.49 -1.39 -35.39
C THR A 109 -2.20 -0.82 -34.16
N THR A 110 -1.70 -1.13 -32.96
CA THR A 110 -2.24 -0.70 -31.66
C THR A 110 -1.71 0.65 -31.21
N CYS A 111 -0.92 1.35 -32.05
CA CYS A 111 -0.43 2.70 -31.81
C CYS A 111 -1.16 3.74 -32.68
N THR A 112 -1.72 4.78 -32.06
CA THR A 112 -2.40 5.87 -32.75
C THR A 112 -1.75 7.21 -32.39
N LEU A 113 -1.34 7.98 -33.39
CA LEU A 113 -0.84 9.34 -33.21
C LEU A 113 -2.03 10.29 -33.02
N LEU A 114 -2.01 11.06 -31.93
CA LEU A 114 -3.00 12.07 -31.59
C LEU A 114 -2.38 13.47 -31.69
N SER A 115 -3.07 14.37 -32.37
CA SER A 115 -2.77 15.80 -32.34
C SER A 115 -3.08 16.41 -30.96
N PRO A 116 -2.52 17.58 -30.60
CA PRO A 116 -2.83 18.25 -29.34
C PRO A 116 -4.34 18.45 -29.12
N THR A 117 -5.09 18.80 -30.18
CA THR A 117 -6.54 18.96 -30.12
C THR A 117 -7.27 17.65 -29.85
N GLN A 118 -6.82 16.54 -30.45
CA GLN A 118 -7.38 15.21 -30.15
C GLN A 118 -7.09 14.81 -28.70
N VAL A 119 -5.87 15.04 -28.20
CA VAL A 119 -5.53 14.79 -26.79
C VAL A 119 -6.42 15.60 -25.85
N ALA A 120 -6.62 16.89 -26.12
CA ALA A 120 -7.50 17.73 -25.30
C ALA A 120 -8.95 17.26 -25.30
N ASN A 121 -9.44 16.73 -26.42
CA ASN A 121 -10.81 16.23 -26.56
C ASN A 121 -11.00 14.85 -25.90
N GLU A 122 -10.07 13.92 -26.11
CA GLU A 122 -10.13 12.54 -25.62
C GLU A 122 -9.70 12.41 -24.16
N HIS A 123 -8.80 13.29 -23.71
CA HIS A 123 -8.21 13.29 -22.37
C HIS A 123 -8.30 14.69 -21.72
N PRO A 124 -9.51 15.20 -21.46
CA PRO A 124 -9.73 16.57 -20.97
C PRO A 124 -9.21 16.82 -19.54
N PHE A 125 -8.72 15.78 -18.85
CA PHE A 125 -7.99 15.92 -17.59
C PHE A 125 -6.57 16.47 -17.78
N MET A 126 -6.03 16.41 -19.00
CA MET A 126 -4.68 16.79 -19.34
C MET A 126 -4.66 18.05 -20.24
N THR A 127 -3.85 19.03 -19.86
CA THR A 127 -3.66 20.29 -20.59
C THR A 127 -2.30 20.29 -21.26
N VAL A 128 -2.27 19.96 -22.55
CA VAL A 128 -1.03 19.81 -23.33
C VAL A 128 -1.14 20.43 -24.71
N ASN A 129 -0.02 20.97 -25.18
CA ASN A 129 0.15 21.52 -26.53
C ASN A 129 0.99 20.61 -27.43
N GLN A 130 1.28 19.38 -26.98
CA GLN A 130 2.11 18.40 -27.67
C GLN A 130 1.24 17.28 -28.22
N SER A 131 1.69 16.68 -29.33
CA SER A 131 1.12 15.43 -29.83
C SER A 131 1.40 14.29 -28.85
N ALA A 132 0.59 13.23 -28.96
CA ALA A 132 0.73 12.04 -28.16
C ALA A 132 0.61 10.77 -29.01
N VAL A 133 1.11 9.64 -28.50
CA VAL A 133 0.83 8.31 -29.05
C VAL A 133 0.02 7.53 -28.03
N HIS A 134 -1.17 7.11 -28.43
CA HIS A 134 -1.98 6.17 -27.67
C HIS A 134 -1.64 4.74 -28.08
N MET A 135 -1.29 3.89 -27.13
CA MET A 135 -0.92 2.48 -27.31
C MET A 135 -1.93 1.59 -26.58
N SER A 136 -2.89 1.01 -27.31
CA SER A 136 -4.05 0.33 -26.71
C SER A 136 -3.73 -0.99 -26.00
N GLU A 137 -2.60 -1.61 -26.32
CA GLU A 137 -2.13 -2.87 -25.70
C GLU A 137 -1.01 -2.64 -24.67
N SER A 138 -0.73 -1.38 -24.36
CA SER A 138 0.10 -1.00 -23.22
C SER A 138 -0.79 -0.64 -22.02
N GLY A 139 -0.19 -0.50 -20.84
CA GLY A 139 -0.98 -0.21 -19.64
C GLY A 139 -0.13 -0.30 -18.39
N TYR A 140 -0.56 -1.09 -17.42
CA TYR A 140 0.16 -1.26 -16.16
C TYR A 140 0.03 -2.66 -15.58
N VAL A 141 1.03 -3.05 -14.80
CA VAL A 141 1.08 -4.29 -14.02
C VAL A 141 0.66 -4.00 -12.60
N ASN A 142 -0.22 -4.83 -12.04
CA ASN A 142 -0.45 -4.87 -10.60
C ASN A 142 0.64 -5.73 -9.94
N VAL A 143 1.67 -5.07 -9.43
CA VAL A 143 2.89 -5.72 -8.94
C VAL A 143 2.64 -6.43 -7.60
N THR A 144 1.78 -5.88 -6.74
CA THR A 144 1.37 -6.54 -5.48
C THR A 144 0.64 -7.85 -5.78
N LEU A 145 -0.32 -7.84 -6.71
CA LEU A 145 -1.03 -9.03 -7.12
C LEU A 145 -0.09 -10.04 -7.78
N LEU A 146 0.81 -9.59 -8.66
CA LEU A 146 1.84 -10.43 -9.27
C LEU A 146 2.69 -11.16 -8.24
N LEU A 147 3.24 -10.45 -7.26
CA LEU A 147 4.07 -11.05 -6.23
C LEU A 147 3.28 -12.07 -5.40
N THR A 148 2.04 -11.75 -5.05
CA THR A 148 1.16 -12.63 -4.30
C THR A 148 0.83 -13.90 -5.11
N THR A 149 0.50 -13.75 -6.39
CA THR A 149 0.26 -14.87 -7.30
C THR A 149 1.48 -15.76 -7.45
N LEU A 150 2.66 -15.17 -7.71
CA LEU A 150 3.91 -15.91 -7.84
C LEU A 150 4.27 -16.65 -6.56
N ARG A 151 4.14 -16.01 -5.39
CA ARG A 151 4.37 -16.67 -4.09
C ARG A 151 3.40 -17.83 -3.87
N ALA A 152 2.12 -17.64 -4.17
CA ALA A 152 1.12 -18.70 -4.04
C ALA A 152 1.39 -19.89 -4.97
N LEU A 153 1.82 -19.64 -6.20
CA LEU A 153 2.19 -20.69 -7.16
C LEU A 153 3.45 -21.44 -6.71
N VAL A 154 4.48 -20.69 -6.29
CA VAL A 154 5.73 -21.29 -5.78
C VAL A 154 5.46 -22.14 -4.53
N ALA A 155 4.66 -21.66 -3.58
CA ALA A 155 4.33 -22.41 -2.36
C ALA A 155 3.58 -23.74 -2.65
N LYS A 156 2.85 -23.82 -3.76
CA LYS A 156 2.16 -25.04 -4.22
C LYS A 156 3.07 -25.98 -5.02
N THR A 157 4.30 -25.59 -5.30
CA THR A 157 5.21 -26.34 -6.17
C THR A 157 6.23 -27.11 -5.32
N PRO A 158 6.12 -28.45 -5.17
CA PRO A 158 6.82 -29.21 -4.12
C PRO A 158 8.36 -29.19 -4.16
N ASN A 159 8.94 -28.92 -5.32
CA ASN A 159 10.38 -28.89 -5.54
C ASN A 159 11.03 -27.52 -5.30
N ILE A 160 10.25 -26.51 -4.90
CA ILE A 160 10.77 -25.17 -4.60
C ILE A 160 10.72 -24.93 -3.09
N LEU A 161 11.88 -24.65 -2.49
CA LEU A 161 12.02 -24.17 -1.13
C LEU A 161 12.30 -22.67 -1.13
N VAL A 162 11.41 -21.86 -0.57
CA VAL A 162 11.66 -20.43 -0.36
C VAL A 162 12.12 -20.21 1.08
N ARG A 163 13.24 -19.50 1.25
CA ARG A 163 13.78 -19.14 2.56
C ARG A 163 13.81 -17.62 2.71
N ASP A 164 12.78 -17.10 3.35
CA ASP A 164 12.71 -15.68 3.73
C ASP A 164 13.61 -15.39 4.94
N LYS A 165 14.10 -14.15 5.04
CA LYS A 165 15.04 -13.67 6.06
C LYS A 165 16.34 -14.48 6.11
N GLU A 166 16.83 -14.87 4.95
CA GLU A 166 18.11 -15.56 4.78
C GLU A 166 18.94 -14.80 3.73
N THR A 167 19.99 -14.13 4.20
CA THR A 167 20.82 -13.28 3.35
C THR A 167 21.96 -14.09 2.77
N PHE A 168 22.12 -14.02 1.45
CA PHE A 168 23.32 -14.48 0.75
C PHE A 168 24.54 -13.66 1.17
N LEU A 169 25.63 -14.34 1.53
CA LEU A 169 26.88 -13.71 1.96
C LEU A 169 27.98 -13.88 0.92
N ASN A 170 28.19 -15.11 0.45
CA ASN A 170 29.31 -15.41 -0.43
C ASN A 170 29.08 -16.67 -1.28
N LEU A 171 29.90 -16.81 -2.33
CA LEU A 171 29.89 -17.94 -3.23
C LEU A 171 31.33 -18.42 -3.47
N SER A 172 31.55 -19.72 -3.34
CA SER A 172 32.82 -20.37 -3.68
C SER A 172 32.58 -21.66 -4.46
N ARG A 173 33.59 -22.12 -5.19
CA ARG A 173 33.53 -23.46 -5.81
C ARG A 173 33.97 -24.48 -4.78
N THR A 174 33.29 -25.62 -4.74
CA THR A 174 33.74 -26.77 -3.96
C THR A 174 35.00 -27.38 -4.58
N ASP A 175 35.80 -28.09 -3.79
CA ASP A 175 37.06 -28.71 -4.24
C ASP A 175 36.88 -29.66 -5.43
N ASN A 176 35.71 -30.28 -5.56
CA ASN A 176 35.34 -31.17 -6.66
C ASN A 176 34.80 -30.45 -7.92
N GLN A 177 34.74 -29.10 -7.92
CA GLN A 177 34.32 -28.19 -9.00
C GLN A 177 32.94 -28.43 -9.65
N SER A 178 32.21 -29.47 -9.26
CA SER A 178 30.91 -29.82 -9.82
C SER A 178 29.76 -29.02 -9.20
N ARG A 179 30.03 -28.32 -8.10
CA ARG A 179 29.04 -27.60 -7.31
C ARG A 179 29.57 -26.25 -6.85
N VAL A 180 28.61 -25.44 -6.45
CA VAL A 180 28.78 -24.12 -5.92
C VAL A 180 28.39 -24.14 -4.45
N HIS A 181 29.34 -23.79 -3.59
CA HIS A 181 29.10 -23.59 -2.17
C HIS A 181 28.58 -22.16 -1.95
N ILE A 182 27.52 -22.04 -1.17
CA ILE A 182 26.80 -20.79 -0.95
C ILE A 182 26.70 -20.56 0.55
N GLU A 183 27.32 -19.48 1.00
CA GLU A 183 27.28 -19.05 2.39
C GLU A 183 26.09 -18.11 2.61
N THR A 184 25.33 -18.34 3.67
CA THR A 184 24.17 -17.52 4.05
C THR A 184 24.23 -17.18 5.54
N THR A 185 23.38 -16.26 5.98
CA THR A 185 23.24 -15.92 7.40
C THR A 185 22.69 -17.07 8.26
N ARG A 186 22.25 -18.18 7.66
CA ARG A 186 21.72 -19.36 8.37
C ARG A 186 22.58 -20.62 8.21
N GLY A 187 23.78 -20.47 7.65
CA GLY A 187 24.69 -21.58 7.37
C GLY A 187 24.98 -21.67 5.88
N SER A 188 25.38 -22.87 5.42
CA SER A 188 25.79 -23.08 4.04
C SER A 188 24.95 -24.14 3.33
N ILE A 189 24.80 -23.96 2.03
CA ILE A 189 24.14 -24.91 1.12
C ILE A 189 25.00 -25.12 -0.12
N ASN A 190 24.76 -26.22 -0.84
CA ASN A 190 25.42 -26.51 -2.11
C ASN A 190 24.40 -26.55 -3.24
N ALA A 191 24.76 -25.99 -4.39
CA ALA A 191 23.95 -26.07 -5.60
C ALA A 191 24.77 -26.39 -6.85
N THR A 192 24.19 -27.09 -7.82
CA THR A 192 24.84 -27.32 -9.12
C THR A 192 24.93 -26.01 -9.94
N LYS A 193 23.92 -25.15 -9.84
CA LYS A 193 23.90 -23.82 -10.47
C LYS A 193 23.38 -22.76 -9.51
N VAL A 194 23.83 -21.52 -9.71
CA VAL A 194 23.34 -20.34 -8.98
C VAL A 194 22.84 -19.30 -9.96
N ILE A 195 21.68 -18.72 -9.68
CA ILE A 195 21.09 -17.61 -10.42
C ILE A 195 21.02 -16.40 -9.49
N LEU A 196 21.67 -15.30 -9.89
CA LEU A 196 21.76 -14.09 -9.09
C LEU A 196 20.74 -13.06 -9.57
N LEU A 197 19.70 -12.81 -8.76
CA LEU A 197 18.66 -11.81 -9.00
C LEU A 197 18.49 -10.86 -7.80
N PRO A 198 19.59 -10.26 -7.27
CA PRO A 198 19.60 -9.53 -5.99
C PRO A 198 18.96 -8.13 -6.05
N GLY A 199 18.38 -7.74 -7.19
CA GLY A 199 17.79 -6.41 -7.38
C GLY A 199 18.80 -5.28 -7.14
N ALA A 200 18.46 -4.37 -6.22
CA ALA A 200 19.30 -3.21 -5.87
C ALA A 200 20.67 -3.62 -5.26
N TYR A 201 20.81 -4.84 -4.76
CA TYR A 201 22.06 -5.35 -4.20
C TYR A 201 22.99 -5.96 -5.25
N ALA A 202 22.68 -5.82 -6.54
CA ALA A 202 23.50 -6.39 -7.62
C ALA A 202 24.98 -6.00 -7.53
N LYS A 203 25.32 -4.76 -7.15
CA LYS A 203 26.73 -4.36 -7.01
C LYS A 203 27.42 -5.17 -5.90
N THR A 204 26.88 -5.13 -4.68
CA THR A 204 27.45 -5.85 -3.53
C THR A 204 27.48 -7.37 -3.74
N THR A 205 26.48 -7.94 -4.42
CA THR A 205 26.43 -9.37 -4.72
C THR A 205 27.42 -9.78 -5.81
N MET A 206 27.76 -8.91 -6.75
CA MET A 206 28.73 -9.22 -7.81
C MET A 206 30.17 -8.96 -7.36
N ASP A 207 30.38 -8.02 -6.44
CA ASP A 207 31.69 -7.76 -5.83
C ASP A 207 32.23 -9.01 -5.10
N THR A 208 31.37 -9.86 -4.53
CA THR A 208 31.79 -11.15 -3.93
C THR A 208 32.34 -12.14 -4.95
N LEU A 209 32.02 -11.96 -6.23
CA LEU A 209 32.57 -12.74 -7.34
C LEU A 209 33.77 -12.06 -8.01
N GLY A 210 34.24 -10.93 -7.48
CA GLY A 210 35.24 -10.09 -8.14
C GLY A 210 34.74 -9.41 -9.42
N LEU A 211 33.41 -9.30 -9.59
CA LEU A 211 32.78 -8.66 -10.73
C LEU A 211 32.26 -7.27 -10.35
N HIS A 212 32.85 -6.24 -10.93
CA HIS A 212 32.42 -4.86 -10.69
C HIS A 212 31.43 -4.39 -11.75
N LEU A 213 30.17 -4.28 -11.37
CA LEU A 213 29.14 -3.72 -12.24
C LEU A 213 29.15 -2.18 -12.19
N ASN A 214 29.23 -1.56 -13.36
CA ASN A 214 29.03 -0.11 -13.49
C ASN A 214 27.54 0.24 -13.51
N ILE A 215 26.90 0.13 -12.34
CA ILE A 215 25.48 0.46 -12.13
C ILE A 215 25.36 1.59 -11.10
N SER A 216 24.44 2.50 -11.34
CA SER A 216 24.07 3.57 -10.39
C SER A 216 22.75 3.21 -9.73
N LEU A 217 22.71 3.34 -8.40
CA LEU A 217 21.50 3.16 -7.60
C LEU A 217 20.87 4.52 -7.33
N TYR A 218 19.55 4.59 -7.43
CA TYR A 218 18.78 5.81 -7.19
C TYR A 218 17.62 5.50 -6.25
N GLU A 219 17.38 6.39 -5.29
CA GLU A 219 16.15 6.39 -4.49
C GLU A 219 15.12 7.26 -5.20
N LEU A 220 14.12 6.62 -5.84
CA LEU A 220 13.03 7.32 -6.50
C LEU A 220 11.89 7.58 -5.49
N PRO A 221 11.33 8.80 -5.42
CA PRO A 221 10.05 9.00 -4.75
C PRO A 221 8.98 8.19 -5.48
N THR A 222 8.41 7.22 -4.78
CA THR A 222 7.61 6.14 -5.37
C THR A 222 6.25 6.58 -5.90
N ALA A 223 5.67 7.66 -5.36
CA ALA A 223 4.40 8.22 -5.83
C ALA A 223 4.11 9.58 -5.18
N VAL A 224 3.44 10.46 -5.93
CA VAL A 224 2.77 11.65 -5.40
C VAL A 224 1.28 11.52 -5.72
N TYR A 225 0.44 11.60 -4.70
CA TYR A 225 -1.01 11.45 -4.83
C TYR A 225 -1.68 12.82 -4.89
N PHE A 226 -2.50 13.03 -5.92
CA PHE A 226 -3.27 14.26 -6.13
C PHE A 226 -4.76 13.95 -6.09
N ARG A 227 -5.52 14.65 -5.26
CA ARG A 227 -6.98 14.50 -5.26
C ARG A 227 -7.55 15.02 -6.57
N ARG A 228 -8.35 14.19 -7.22
CA ARG A 228 -9.12 14.51 -8.41
C ARG A 228 -10.29 15.40 -8.00
N LEU A 229 -10.52 16.46 -8.77
CA LEU A 229 -11.74 17.23 -8.64
C LEU A 229 -12.92 16.46 -9.26
N PRO A 230 -14.11 16.47 -8.64
CA PRO A 230 -15.30 15.85 -9.24
C PRO A 230 -15.52 16.40 -10.64
N VAL A 231 -15.60 15.51 -11.63
CA VAL A 231 -15.94 15.90 -13.01
C VAL A 231 -17.42 15.64 -13.21
N SER A 232 -18.12 16.61 -13.82
CA SER A 232 -19.56 16.47 -14.13
C SER A 232 -19.88 15.34 -15.11
N ASN A 233 -18.87 14.78 -15.80
CA ASN A 233 -18.99 13.62 -16.69
C ASN A 233 -18.23 12.42 -16.10
N SER A 234 -18.97 11.49 -15.48
CA SER A 234 -18.46 10.31 -14.78
C SER A 234 -17.80 9.23 -15.66
N ASN A 235 -17.88 9.36 -17.00
CA ASN A 235 -17.49 8.29 -17.93
C ASN A 235 -16.09 8.47 -18.55
N LEU A 236 -15.29 9.42 -18.07
CA LEU A 236 -13.93 9.61 -18.56
C LEU A 236 -13.00 8.54 -17.96
N THR A 237 -12.66 7.53 -18.76
CA THR A 237 -11.60 6.56 -18.43
C THR A 237 -10.27 7.29 -18.39
N VAL A 238 -9.69 7.42 -17.19
CA VAL A 238 -8.31 7.85 -17.04
C VAL A 238 -7.44 6.67 -17.46
N LEU A 239 -6.56 6.88 -18.42
CA LEU A 239 -5.61 5.87 -18.87
C LEU A 239 -4.28 5.96 -18.11
N THR A 240 -3.41 4.98 -18.28
CA THR A 240 -2.01 5.13 -17.84
C THR A 240 -1.31 6.06 -18.82
N TRP A 241 -0.54 7.04 -18.34
CA TRP A 241 0.13 7.99 -19.23
C TRP A 241 1.56 8.26 -18.80
N LEU A 242 2.41 8.66 -19.75
CA LEU A 242 3.71 9.25 -19.49
C LEU A 242 3.85 10.54 -20.27
N PHE A 243 4.18 11.61 -19.56
CA PHE A 243 4.49 12.91 -20.12
C PHE A 243 6.00 13.14 -20.06
N ALA A 244 6.65 13.25 -21.23
CA ALA A 244 8.06 13.59 -21.35
C ALA A 244 8.23 15.10 -21.57
N SER A 245 8.78 15.79 -20.57
CA SER A 245 9.04 17.22 -20.62
C SER A 245 10.19 17.57 -21.57
N ALA A 246 10.31 18.85 -21.91
CA ALA A 246 11.42 19.36 -22.72
C ALA A 246 12.79 19.26 -22.03
N ASP A 247 12.84 19.17 -20.69
CA ASP A 247 14.07 19.05 -19.92
C ASP A 247 14.39 17.61 -19.48
N ASN A 248 13.81 16.64 -20.20
CA ASN A 248 13.98 15.19 -20.03
C ASN A 248 13.44 14.62 -18.71
N ASP A 249 12.59 15.35 -18.00
CA ASP A 249 11.83 14.74 -16.94
C ASP A 249 10.64 13.98 -17.51
N GLN A 250 10.24 12.93 -16.80
CA GLN A 250 9.08 12.15 -17.16
C GLN A 250 8.14 12.09 -15.97
N PHE A 251 6.85 12.23 -16.23
CA PHE A 251 5.81 12.08 -15.21
C PHE A 251 4.90 10.97 -15.69
N THR A 252 4.84 9.87 -14.95
CA THR A 252 3.94 8.76 -15.26
C THR A 252 2.72 8.85 -14.35
N GLY A 253 1.51 8.79 -14.89
CA GLY A 253 0.30 8.70 -14.09
C GLY A 253 -0.48 7.42 -14.34
N TYR A 254 -1.26 7.02 -13.35
CA TYR A 254 -2.03 5.79 -13.36
C TYR A 254 -3.51 6.06 -13.15
N PRO A 255 -4.41 5.22 -13.69
CA PRO A 255 -5.82 5.30 -13.37
C PRO A 255 -6.06 5.20 -11.84
N PRO A 256 -7.06 5.91 -11.32
CA PRO A 256 -7.52 5.69 -9.95
C PRO A 256 -8.22 4.33 -9.88
N GLU A 257 -7.58 3.32 -9.28
CA GLU A 257 -8.17 1.97 -9.23
C GLU A 257 -9.33 1.84 -8.23
N GLN A 258 -9.45 2.75 -7.26
CA GLN A 258 -10.47 2.71 -6.20
C GLN A 258 -10.55 3.98 -5.32
N SER A 259 -9.85 5.05 -5.69
CA SER A 259 -9.71 6.25 -4.85
C SER A 259 -9.93 7.52 -5.66
N ASP A 260 -10.28 8.61 -4.98
CA ASP A 260 -10.32 9.95 -5.58
C ASP A 260 -8.92 10.51 -5.89
N TYR A 261 -7.86 9.71 -5.79
CA TYR A 261 -6.49 10.16 -5.97
C TYR A 261 -5.88 9.65 -7.29
N LEU A 262 -5.29 10.58 -8.02
CA LEU A 262 -4.38 10.31 -9.13
C LEU A 262 -2.98 10.10 -8.57
N ARG A 263 -2.38 8.95 -8.86
CA ARG A 263 -0.98 8.67 -8.55
C ARG A 263 -0.09 9.15 -9.69
N ILE A 264 0.96 9.90 -9.36
CA ILE A 264 1.99 10.36 -10.30
C ILE A 264 3.37 9.92 -9.83
N GLU A 265 4.11 9.26 -10.71
CA GLU A 265 5.50 8.84 -10.53
C GLU A 265 6.44 9.77 -11.32
N PRO A 266 7.16 10.66 -10.64
CA PRO A 266 8.15 11.51 -11.29
C PRO A 266 9.46 10.73 -11.52
N ARG A 267 9.95 10.75 -12.75
CA ARG A 267 11.31 10.38 -13.14
C ARG A 267 12.01 11.65 -13.59
N ILE A 268 12.60 12.34 -12.62
CA ILE A 268 13.36 13.55 -12.87
C ILE A 268 14.72 13.17 -13.46
N ASN A 269 15.24 14.03 -14.34
CA ASN A 269 16.57 13.87 -14.94
C ASN A 269 17.59 13.40 -13.89
N THR A 270 18.28 12.29 -14.20
CA THR A 270 19.18 11.59 -13.28
C THR A 270 20.32 12.45 -12.75
N ALA A 271 20.72 13.50 -13.48
CA ALA A 271 21.71 14.48 -13.01
C ALA A 271 21.26 15.25 -11.76
N ARG A 272 19.96 15.26 -11.46
CA ARG A 272 19.36 15.91 -10.28
C ARG A 272 18.98 14.90 -9.19
N MET A 273 19.17 13.62 -9.44
CA MET A 273 18.79 12.57 -8.50
C MET A 273 19.96 12.22 -7.60
N ARG A 274 19.66 11.98 -6.32
CA ARG A 274 20.62 11.42 -5.38
C ARG A 274 20.96 9.99 -5.80
N THR A 275 22.24 9.75 -6.07
CA THR A 275 22.79 8.41 -6.20
C THR A 275 23.03 7.80 -4.82
N LEU A 276 22.90 6.48 -4.73
CA LEU A 276 23.25 5.72 -3.55
C LEU A 276 24.47 4.85 -3.84
N ASP A 277 25.41 4.78 -2.90
CA ASP A 277 26.51 3.81 -2.98
C ASP A 277 26.05 2.39 -2.62
N SER A 278 25.01 2.29 -1.78
CA SER A 278 24.44 1.04 -1.29
C SER A 278 22.93 1.22 -1.06
N PRO A 279 22.09 0.19 -1.31
CA PRO A 279 20.67 0.24 -0.99
C PRO A 279 20.39 0.50 0.50
N HIS A 280 21.33 0.17 1.39
CA HIS A 280 21.27 0.48 2.81
C HIS A 280 21.25 1.98 3.13
N ASN A 281 21.71 2.83 2.20
CA ASN A 281 21.76 4.27 2.36
C ASN A 281 20.44 4.95 1.99
N ARG A 282 19.38 4.18 1.69
CA ARG A 282 18.03 4.70 1.44
C ARG A 282 17.51 5.45 2.67
N THR A 283 16.83 6.56 2.44
CA THR A 283 16.28 7.40 3.52
C THR A 283 14.81 7.12 3.78
N ASN A 284 14.11 6.52 2.81
CA ASN A 284 12.66 6.41 2.72
C ASN A 284 11.95 7.77 2.91
N LYS A 285 12.64 8.87 2.60
CA LYS A 285 12.11 10.23 2.67
C LYS A 285 12.06 10.82 1.26
N PRO A 286 10.89 11.25 0.77
CA PRO A 286 10.81 11.84 -0.57
C PRO A 286 11.60 13.14 -0.63
N ASP A 287 12.31 13.35 -1.73
CA ASP A 287 13.03 14.59 -1.99
C ASP A 287 12.04 15.75 -2.20
N GLN A 288 12.14 16.78 -1.36
CA GLN A 288 11.24 17.93 -1.39
C GLN A 288 11.30 18.68 -2.72
N GLN A 289 12.47 18.75 -3.38
CA GLN A 289 12.61 19.38 -4.68
C GLN A 289 11.85 18.61 -5.76
N ILE A 290 11.90 17.27 -5.72
CA ILE A 290 11.14 16.42 -6.64
C ILE A 290 9.64 16.56 -6.39
N LEU A 291 9.21 16.62 -5.13
CA LEU A 291 7.80 16.86 -4.79
C LEU A 291 7.31 18.21 -5.32
N ASP A 292 8.04 19.30 -5.06
CA ASP A 292 7.66 20.64 -5.49
C ASP A 292 7.66 20.78 -7.02
N ARG A 293 8.57 20.08 -7.68
CA ARG A 293 8.62 19.99 -9.13
C ARG A 293 7.43 19.24 -9.70
N THR A 294 7.08 18.10 -9.10
CA THR A 294 5.91 17.30 -9.50
C THR A 294 4.61 18.08 -9.29
N ARG A 295 4.48 18.82 -8.17
CA ARG A 295 3.34 19.71 -7.90
C ARG A 295 3.21 20.81 -8.94
N ARG A 296 4.30 21.49 -9.27
CA ARG A 296 4.31 22.54 -10.31
C ARG A 296 3.91 21.97 -11.66
N TRP A 297 4.48 20.83 -12.05
CA TRP A 297 4.13 20.16 -13.30
C TRP A 297 2.64 19.78 -13.32
N ALA A 298 2.13 19.13 -12.27
CA ALA A 298 0.71 18.76 -12.17
C ALA A 298 -0.21 19.98 -12.28
N SER A 299 0.11 21.08 -11.59
CA SER A 299 -0.69 22.32 -11.66
C SER A 299 -0.73 22.97 -13.05
N GLN A 300 0.28 22.72 -13.87
CA GLN A 300 0.38 23.27 -15.23
C GLN A 300 -0.30 22.37 -16.27
N HIS A 301 -0.28 21.06 -16.06
CA HIS A 301 -0.64 20.07 -17.07
C HIS A 301 -1.88 19.25 -16.74
N LEU A 302 -2.42 19.35 -15.53
CA LEU A 302 -3.61 18.62 -15.12
C LEU A 302 -4.71 19.61 -14.71
N ALA A 303 -5.71 19.79 -15.58
CA ALA A 303 -6.81 20.74 -15.39
C ALA A 303 -7.72 20.39 -14.19
N GLN A 304 -7.64 19.16 -13.68
CA GLN A 304 -8.61 18.57 -12.75
C GLN A 304 -7.99 18.07 -11.44
N THR A 305 -6.80 18.56 -11.08
CA THR A 305 -6.17 18.25 -9.78
C THR A 305 -6.09 19.49 -8.93
N THR A 306 -6.62 19.45 -7.71
CA THR A 306 -6.28 20.46 -6.70
C THR A 306 -4.91 20.13 -6.11
N SER A 307 -4.04 21.14 -5.97
CA SER A 307 -2.88 20.97 -5.11
C SER A 307 -3.37 20.79 -3.67
N LEU A 308 -3.33 19.57 -3.15
CA LEU A 308 -3.32 19.38 -1.70
C LEU A 308 -1.98 19.92 -1.20
N MET A 309 -2.01 21.21 -0.84
CA MET A 309 -1.19 21.94 0.15
C MET A 309 -0.99 23.41 -0.29
N THR A 310 -1.90 24.29 0.14
CA THR A 310 -1.63 25.73 0.28
C THR A 310 -1.48 26.06 1.76
N ASN A 311 -0.40 26.76 2.14
CA ASN A 311 -0.10 27.28 3.48
C ASN A 311 -1.11 28.32 4.01
N ASN A 312 -2.41 28.10 3.87
CA ASN A 312 -3.44 28.99 4.43
C ASN A 312 -4.14 28.28 5.58
N LYS A 313 -4.32 28.97 6.71
CA LYS A 313 -5.00 28.47 7.92
C LYS A 313 -6.37 27.81 7.66
N ASP A 314 -7.00 28.10 6.51
CA ASP A 314 -8.24 27.48 6.03
C ASP A 314 -8.12 26.02 5.52
N SER A 315 -6.93 25.53 5.14
CA SER A 315 -6.73 24.14 4.66
C SER A 315 -6.57 23.12 5.78
N SER A 316 -6.40 23.59 7.02
CA SER A 316 -6.15 22.74 8.18
C SER A 316 -7.35 21.84 8.50
N LEU A 317 -8.57 22.39 8.41
CA LEU A 317 -9.81 21.69 8.75
C LEU A 317 -10.24 20.65 7.70
N SER A 318 -10.06 20.94 6.40
CA SER A 318 -10.33 19.95 5.36
C SER A 318 -9.28 18.84 5.36
N LEU A 319 -8.01 19.17 5.59
CA LEU A 319 -6.94 18.19 5.75
C LEU A 319 -7.16 17.31 6.99
N LEU A 320 -7.66 17.90 8.09
CA LEU A 320 -8.06 17.17 9.28
C LEU A 320 -9.20 16.20 8.99
N HIS A 321 -10.22 16.66 8.26
CA HIS A 321 -11.37 15.84 7.87
C HIS A 321 -10.95 14.68 6.97
N ASP A 322 -10.15 14.94 5.92
CA ASP A 322 -9.65 13.92 5.00
C ASP A 322 -8.75 12.89 5.73
N ARG A 323 -7.92 13.35 6.68
CA ARG A 323 -7.11 12.46 7.54
C ARG A 323 -7.99 11.63 8.49
N LEU A 324 -9.02 12.22 9.09
CA LEU A 324 -9.94 11.52 9.97
C LEU A 324 -10.78 10.48 9.22
N GLU A 325 -11.22 10.79 8.00
CA GLU A 325 -11.97 9.87 7.15
C GLU A 325 -11.08 8.70 6.68
N PHE A 326 -9.86 8.99 6.24
CA PHE A 326 -8.87 7.97 5.88
C PHE A 326 -8.54 7.03 7.05
N VAL A 327 -8.24 7.61 8.22
CA VAL A 327 -7.97 6.85 9.45
C VAL A 327 -9.20 6.04 9.86
N SER A 328 -10.41 6.61 9.85
CA SER A 328 -11.64 5.90 10.21
C SER A 328 -11.92 4.72 9.27
N SER A 329 -11.67 4.88 7.96
CA SER A 329 -11.88 3.83 6.97
C SER A 329 -10.88 2.68 7.13
N ARG A 330 -9.60 3.01 7.38
CA ARG A 330 -8.56 2.03 7.75
C ARG A 330 -8.93 1.28 9.04
N LEU A 331 -9.47 1.96 10.05
CA LEU A 331 -9.90 1.34 11.31
C LEU A 331 -11.06 0.36 11.13
N ILE A 332 -12.04 0.72 10.30
CA ILE A 332 -13.18 -0.17 9.99
C ILE A 332 -12.67 -1.43 9.27
N LEU A 333 -11.81 -1.28 8.25
CA LEU A 333 -11.23 -2.41 7.52
C LEU A 333 -10.37 -3.31 8.41
N MET A 334 -9.51 -2.72 9.24
CA MET A 334 -8.69 -3.46 10.19
C MET A 334 -9.53 -4.24 11.18
N ALA A 335 -10.60 -3.63 11.69
CA ALA A 335 -11.47 -4.30 12.63
C ALA A 335 -12.29 -5.42 12.03
N LEU A 336 -12.71 -5.27 10.77
CA LEU A 336 -13.33 -6.34 10.02
C LEU A 336 -12.36 -7.50 9.81
N ASN A 337 -11.09 -7.22 9.46
CA ASN A 337 -10.06 -8.26 9.31
C ASN A 337 -9.79 -8.97 10.64
N VAL A 338 -9.64 -8.24 11.74
CA VAL A 338 -9.48 -8.83 13.07
C VAL A 338 -10.73 -9.64 13.43
N HIS A 339 -11.94 -9.15 13.18
CA HIS A 339 -13.16 -9.91 13.43
C HIS A 339 -13.24 -11.22 12.62
N VAL A 340 -12.82 -11.18 11.35
CA VAL A 340 -12.72 -12.36 10.47
C VAL A 340 -11.69 -13.35 11.02
N GLU A 341 -10.49 -12.91 11.35
CA GLU A 341 -9.45 -13.77 11.91
C GLU A 341 -9.85 -14.37 13.27
N LEU A 342 -10.56 -13.62 14.10
CA LEU A 342 -11.09 -14.11 15.37
C LEU A 342 -12.22 -15.13 15.18
N ASN A 343 -13.06 -14.95 14.16
CA ASN A 343 -14.09 -15.92 13.80
C ASN A 343 -13.46 -17.19 13.19
N ASN A 344 -12.45 -17.04 12.33
CA ASN A 344 -11.67 -18.16 11.80
C ASN A 344 -10.99 -18.92 12.93
N GLY A 345 -10.43 -18.19 13.90
CA GLY A 345 -9.86 -18.76 15.10
C GLY A 345 -10.88 -19.51 15.96
N ARG A 346 -12.09 -18.96 16.14
CA ARG A 346 -13.19 -19.68 16.81
C ARG A 346 -13.54 -20.97 16.07
N LEU A 347 -13.65 -20.94 14.74
CA LEU A 347 -13.98 -22.11 13.93
C LEU A 347 -12.86 -23.16 13.97
N ALA A 348 -11.60 -22.74 13.93
CA ALA A 348 -10.45 -23.63 14.10
C ALA A 348 -10.46 -24.27 15.50
N MET A 349 -10.80 -23.51 16.54
CA MET A 349 -10.90 -24.03 17.91
C MET A 349 -12.08 -24.99 18.11
N GLU A 350 -13.21 -24.75 17.44
CA GLU A 350 -14.34 -25.69 17.39
C GLU A 350 -13.93 -26.99 16.70
N HIS A 351 -13.19 -26.89 15.59
CA HIS A 351 -12.61 -28.03 14.91
C HIS A 351 -11.61 -28.80 15.78
N PHE A 352 -10.74 -28.12 16.52
CA PHE A 352 -9.83 -28.75 17.48
C PHE A 352 -10.57 -29.47 18.61
N SER A 353 -11.68 -28.90 19.12
CA SER A 353 -12.54 -29.57 20.09
C SER A 353 -13.16 -30.87 19.52
N ASP A 354 -13.56 -30.86 18.25
CA ASP A 354 -14.11 -32.05 17.58
C ASP A 354 -13.04 -33.11 17.32
N VAL A 355 -11.85 -32.71 16.83
CA VAL A 355 -10.68 -33.59 16.69
C VAL A 355 -10.29 -34.19 18.04
N ARG A 356 -10.31 -33.39 19.12
CA ARG A 356 -10.04 -33.86 20.49
C ARG A 356 -11.03 -34.93 20.96
N LYS A 357 -12.33 -34.71 20.80
CA LYS A 357 -13.36 -35.72 21.15
C LYS A 357 -13.15 -37.02 20.37
N GLN A 358 -12.72 -36.91 19.13
CA GLN A 358 -12.40 -38.06 18.29
C GLN A 358 -11.12 -38.78 18.75
N THR A 359 -10.09 -38.05 19.18
CA THR A 359 -8.87 -38.61 19.77
C THR A 359 -9.15 -39.29 21.13
N GLU A 360 -9.96 -38.68 22.00
CA GLU A 360 -10.38 -39.29 23.28
C GLU A 360 -11.16 -40.60 23.05
N SER A 361 -12.04 -40.63 22.05
CA SER A 361 -12.75 -41.84 21.60
C SER A 361 -11.79 -42.93 21.09
N ASN A 362 -10.74 -42.54 20.36
CA ASN A 362 -9.73 -43.47 19.80
C ASN A 362 -8.74 -43.96 20.86
N LEU A 363 -8.43 -43.16 21.88
CA LEU A 363 -7.63 -43.53 23.05
C LEU A 363 -8.32 -44.61 23.87
N LEU A 364 -9.63 -44.45 24.11
CA LEU A 364 -10.46 -45.47 24.78
C LEU A 364 -10.56 -46.77 23.96
N ALA A 365 -10.33 -46.70 22.65
CA ALA A 365 -10.29 -47.85 21.75
C ALA A 365 -8.91 -48.54 21.62
N GLY A 366 -7.86 -48.01 22.26
CA GLY A 366 -6.56 -48.69 22.39
C GLY A 366 -5.67 -48.78 21.15
N SER A 367 -5.69 -47.79 20.24
CA SER A 367 -4.86 -47.84 19.02
C SER A 367 -3.50 -47.12 19.13
N ASP A 368 -2.42 -47.74 18.65
CA ASP A 368 -1.03 -47.22 18.59
C ASP A 368 -0.83 -45.97 17.69
N SER A 369 -1.87 -45.51 16.99
CA SER A 369 -1.83 -44.36 16.08
C SER A 369 -1.77 -42.98 16.78
N THR A 370 -1.78 -42.97 18.11
CA THR A 370 -2.03 -41.79 18.95
C THR A 370 -0.84 -40.83 19.05
N ILE A 371 0.38 -41.36 19.21
CA ILE A 371 1.60 -40.55 19.41
C ILE A 371 1.88 -39.67 18.18
N GLN A 372 1.63 -40.19 16.97
CA GLN A 372 1.90 -39.49 15.73
C GLN A 372 0.82 -38.46 15.37
N ALA A 373 -0.43 -38.71 15.79
CA ALA A 373 -1.50 -37.71 15.71
C ALA A 373 -1.23 -36.50 16.62
N GLU A 374 -0.61 -36.72 17.79
CA GLU A 374 -0.32 -35.66 18.74
C GLU A 374 0.90 -34.81 18.40
N ALA A 375 1.97 -35.40 17.85
CA ALA A 375 3.08 -34.63 17.30
C ALA A 375 2.60 -33.67 16.20
N ASN A 376 1.65 -34.11 15.37
CA ASN A 376 1.02 -33.28 14.36
C ASN A 376 0.11 -32.18 14.97
N ASN A 377 -0.62 -32.49 16.04
CA ASN A 377 -1.42 -31.50 16.78
C ASN A 377 -0.56 -30.44 17.50
N GLU A 378 0.60 -30.81 18.03
CA GLU A 378 1.55 -29.87 18.66
C GLU A 378 2.14 -28.89 17.62
N ILE A 379 2.51 -29.39 16.44
CA ILE A 379 2.99 -28.56 15.33
C ILE A 379 1.91 -27.59 14.86
N CYS A 380 0.68 -28.08 14.66
CA CYS A 380 -0.46 -27.26 14.26
C CYS A 380 -0.79 -26.18 15.31
N SER A 381 -0.75 -26.53 16.60
CA SER A 381 -1.06 -25.57 17.66
C SER A 381 0.02 -24.52 17.85
N ASN A 382 1.31 -24.87 17.74
CA ASN A 382 2.40 -23.89 17.85
C ASN A 382 2.39 -22.91 16.68
N LYS A 383 2.17 -23.40 15.46
CA LYS A 383 2.02 -22.55 14.27
C LYS A 383 0.88 -21.55 14.43
N TYR A 384 -0.26 -21.99 14.94
CA TYR A 384 -1.43 -21.15 15.17
C TYR A 384 -1.20 -20.11 16.28
N ILE A 385 -0.51 -20.47 17.36
CA ILE A 385 -0.11 -19.52 18.42
C ILE A 385 0.84 -18.46 17.86
N ASP A 386 1.80 -18.84 17.00
CA ASP A 386 2.73 -17.91 16.36
C ASP A 386 1.99 -16.93 15.41
N GLU A 387 1.01 -17.41 14.65
CA GLU A 387 0.15 -16.58 13.80
C GLU A 387 -0.70 -15.60 14.62
N LEU A 388 -1.32 -16.06 15.72
CA LEU A 388 -2.06 -15.19 16.65
C LEU A 388 -1.16 -14.14 17.33
N GLU A 389 0.04 -14.54 17.79
CA GLU A 389 0.98 -13.63 18.43
C GLU A 389 1.45 -12.54 17.45
N MET A 390 1.68 -12.91 16.17
CA MET A 390 1.99 -11.96 15.11
C MET A 390 0.83 -10.97 14.86
N CYS A 391 -0.40 -11.47 14.74
CA CYS A 391 -1.60 -10.64 14.56
C CYS A 391 -1.81 -9.67 15.72
N ILE A 392 -1.63 -10.12 16.97
CA ILE A 392 -1.79 -9.26 18.16
C ILE A 392 -0.66 -8.23 18.26
N LYS A 393 0.59 -8.59 17.96
CA LYS A 393 1.71 -7.63 17.92
C LYS A 393 1.50 -6.55 16.86
N TYR A 394 1.07 -6.95 15.67
CA TYR A 394 0.71 -6.02 14.60
C TYR A 394 -0.41 -5.07 15.05
N TYR A 395 -1.47 -5.61 15.67
CA TYR A 395 -2.56 -4.82 16.23
C TYR A 395 -2.11 -3.82 17.29
N CYS A 396 -1.29 -4.24 18.26
CA CYS A 396 -0.75 -3.36 19.30
C CYS A 396 0.06 -2.19 18.70
N LYS A 397 0.87 -2.45 17.67
CA LYS A 397 1.64 -1.42 16.98
C LYS A 397 0.71 -0.38 16.34
N GLU A 398 -0.27 -0.83 15.57
CA GLU A 398 -1.20 0.06 14.86
C GLU A 398 -2.09 0.86 15.83
N VAL A 399 -2.54 0.27 16.94
CA VAL A 399 -3.28 0.98 18.00
C VAL A 399 -2.41 2.07 18.64
N ASN A 400 -1.12 1.80 18.86
CA ASN A 400 -0.19 2.81 19.37
C ASN A 400 0.06 3.94 18.35
N ASP A 401 0.25 3.60 17.08
CA ASP A 401 0.42 4.59 16.00
C ASP A 401 -0.83 5.46 15.83
N LEU A 402 -2.02 4.88 16.02
CA LEU A 402 -3.29 5.58 16.06
C LEU A 402 -3.41 6.52 17.27
N ALA A 403 -3.06 6.05 18.46
CA ALA A 403 -3.08 6.87 19.68
C ALA A 403 -2.17 8.09 19.53
N ASN A 404 -0.97 7.88 18.97
CA ASN A 404 -0.04 8.95 18.66
C ASN A 404 -0.59 9.94 17.62
N SER A 405 -1.19 9.43 16.53
CA SER A 405 -1.80 10.27 15.49
C SER A 405 -2.98 11.09 16.02
N THR A 406 -3.79 10.49 16.88
CA THR A 406 -4.95 11.14 17.51
C THR A 406 -4.52 12.20 18.51
N ALA A 407 -3.48 11.95 19.31
CA ALA A 407 -2.89 12.93 20.21
C ALA A 407 -2.36 14.16 19.45
N ILE A 408 -1.70 13.95 18.30
CA ILE A 408 -1.22 15.04 17.44
C ILE A 408 -2.38 15.87 16.87
N ILE A 409 -3.45 15.20 16.42
CA ILE A 409 -4.66 15.85 15.90
C ILE A 409 -5.34 16.69 16.99
N ILE A 410 -5.45 16.17 18.20
CA ILE A 410 -6.08 16.88 19.34
C ILE A 410 -5.22 18.07 19.78
N ASP A 411 -3.90 17.90 19.90
CA ASP A 411 -2.97 18.99 20.19
C ASP A 411 -3.09 20.12 19.16
N PHE A 412 -3.17 19.77 17.88
CA PHE A 412 -3.39 20.72 16.79
C PHE A 412 -4.71 21.48 16.91
N ILE A 413 -5.82 20.80 17.22
CA ILE A 413 -7.15 21.42 17.40
C ILE A 413 -7.14 22.35 18.62
N SER A 414 -6.58 21.90 19.76
CA SER A 414 -6.52 22.68 21.00
C SER A 414 -5.74 23.98 20.84
N LYS A 415 -4.63 23.95 20.08
CA LYS A 415 -3.83 25.14 19.75
C LYS A 415 -4.50 26.07 18.75
N SER A 416 -5.48 25.58 18.00
CA SER A 416 -6.12 26.33 16.91
C SER A 416 -7.40 27.07 17.34
N HIS A 417 -8.02 26.73 18.48
CA HIS A 417 -9.28 27.32 18.94
C HIS A 417 -9.23 27.76 20.41
N GLN A 418 -9.08 29.07 20.66
CA GLN A 418 -9.32 29.66 21.99
C GLN A 418 -10.83 29.61 22.28
N GLY A 419 -11.25 28.69 23.15
CA GLY A 419 -12.65 28.51 23.57
C GLY A 419 -13.17 27.07 23.56
N ALA A 420 -12.33 26.09 23.22
CA ALA A 420 -12.71 24.68 23.11
C ALA A 420 -12.37 23.85 24.38
N ASP A 421 -11.95 24.49 25.47
CA ASP A 421 -11.21 23.82 26.54
C ASP A 421 -12.01 22.76 27.32
N GLU A 422 -13.27 22.98 27.67
CA GLU A 422 -14.02 22.03 28.51
C GLU A 422 -14.54 20.79 27.75
N PHE A 423 -15.01 20.95 26.50
CA PHE A 423 -15.53 19.83 25.72
C PHE A 423 -14.39 18.93 25.22
N HIS A 424 -13.28 19.52 24.77
CA HIS A 424 -12.12 18.78 24.32
C HIS A 424 -11.40 18.07 25.47
N GLN A 425 -11.32 18.66 26.68
CA GLN A 425 -10.77 17.96 27.84
C GLN A 425 -11.56 16.69 28.19
N ARG A 426 -12.91 16.72 28.18
CA ARG A 426 -13.74 15.54 28.51
C ARG A 426 -13.64 14.42 27.45
N GLN A 427 -13.66 14.76 26.17
CA GLN A 427 -13.52 13.79 25.07
C GLN A 427 -12.09 13.21 24.98
N ASN A 428 -11.06 14.03 25.23
CA ASN A 428 -9.66 13.61 25.21
C ASN A 428 -9.33 12.65 26.36
N LEU A 429 -9.87 12.90 27.56
CA LEU A 429 -9.80 11.97 28.68
C LEU A 429 -10.46 10.63 28.34
N SER A 430 -11.63 10.63 27.68
CA SER A 430 -12.34 9.40 27.32
C SER A 430 -11.58 8.57 26.27
N LEU A 431 -11.12 9.20 25.18
CA LEU A 431 -10.47 8.48 24.08
C LEU A 431 -9.08 7.94 24.47
N THR A 432 -8.30 8.74 25.21
CA THR A 432 -6.98 8.31 25.71
C THR A 432 -7.12 7.15 26.70
N HIS A 433 -8.16 7.18 27.56
CA HIS A 433 -8.44 6.09 28.49
C HIS A 433 -8.86 4.82 27.74
N ILE A 434 -9.73 4.94 26.73
CA ILE A 434 -10.18 3.81 25.90
C ILE A 434 -9.02 3.18 25.12
N LEU A 435 -8.17 3.99 24.49
CA LEU A 435 -6.99 3.50 23.76
C LEU A 435 -5.95 2.87 24.71
N GLY A 436 -5.77 3.47 25.89
CA GLY A 436 -4.94 2.91 26.96
C GLY A 436 -5.45 1.54 27.45
N ASP A 437 -6.76 1.41 27.63
CA ASP A 437 -7.40 0.15 28.05
C ASP A 437 -7.35 -0.92 26.96
N LEU A 438 -7.50 -0.55 25.69
CA LEU A 438 -7.31 -1.45 24.55
C LEU A 438 -5.87 -1.97 24.46
N SER A 439 -4.89 -1.08 24.60
CA SER A 439 -3.47 -1.47 24.63
C SER A 439 -3.18 -2.39 25.81
N LYS A 440 -3.68 -2.08 27.01
CA LYS A 440 -3.54 -2.95 28.19
C LYS A 440 -4.21 -4.30 27.98
N GLY A 441 -5.41 -4.33 27.38
CA GLY A 441 -6.14 -5.56 27.06
C GLY A 441 -5.39 -6.44 26.07
N ALA A 442 -4.84 -5.87 25.01
CA ALA A 442 -4.05 -6.59 24.01
C ALA A 442 -2.72 -7.10 24.58
N MET A 443 -2.05 -6.32 25.44
CA MET A 443 -0.87 -6.78 26.18
C MET A 443 -1.20 -7.91 27.15
N LEU A 444 -2.37 -7.87 27.79
CA LEU A 444 -2.87 -8.96 28.63
C LEU A 444 -3.11 -10.23 27.80
N CYS A 445 -3.66 -10.12 26.58
CA CYS A 445 -3.76 -11.26 25.65
C CYS A 445 -2.39 -11.87 25.36
N LEU A 446 -1.39 -11.04 25.04
CA LEU A 446 -0.04 -11.49 24.73
C LEU A 446 0.59 -12.23 25.91
N ASN A 447 0.43 -11.70 27.13
CA ASN A 447 0.96 -12.35 28.33
C ASN A 447 0.25 -13.68 28.59
N VAL A 448 -1.09 -13.73 28.48
CA VAL A 448 -1.86 -14.97 28.63
C VAL A 448 -1.45 -16.04 27.60
N LEU A 449 -1.19 -15.64 26.35
CA LEU A 449 -0.72 -16.57 25.30
C LEU A 449 0.71 -17.07 25.56
N LYS A 450 1.59 -16.21 26.10
CA LYS A 450 2.96 -16.60 26.48
C LYS A 450 2.98 -17.57 27.66
N ASP A 451 2.22 -17.25 28.71
CA ASP A 451 2.09 -18.11 29.90
C ASP A 451 1.51 -19.47 29.49
N TYR A 452 0.50 -19.48 28.62
CA TYR A 452 -0.05 -20.72 28.06
C TYR A 452 0.96 -21.54 27.28
N ARG A 453 1.72 -20.89 26.38
CA ARG A 453 2.77 -21.58 25.60
C ARG A 453 3.77 -22.25 26.55
N HIS A 454 4.17 -21.55 27.61
CA HIS A 454 5.09 -22.06 28.61
C HIS A 454 4.49 -23.25 29.39
N ASP A 455 3.30 -23.09 29.94
CA ASP A 455 2.63 -24.09 30.77
C ASP A 455 2.26 -25.35 29.97
N ARG A 456 1.79 -25.18 28.73
CA ARG A 456 1.48 -26.29 27.83
C ARG A 456 2.73 -27.02 27.37
N GLN A 457 3.81 -26.33 27.00
CA GLN A 457 5.08 -26.98 26.68
C GLN A 457 5.62 -27.80 27.87
N LYS A 458 5.45 -27.29 29.09
CA LYS A 458 5.82 -28.00 30.32
C LYS A 458 4.96 -29.25 30.55
N ALA A 459 3.65 -29.15 30.34
CA ALA A 459 2.71 -30.27 30.49
C ALA A 459 2.91 -31.34 29.41
N VAL A 460 3.09 -30.95 28.14
CA VAL A 460 3.39 -31.86 27.02
C VAL A 460 4.72 -32.59 27.24
N ARG A 461 5.76 -31.90 27.72
CA ARG A 461 7.02 -32.59 28.10
C ARG A 461 6.77 -33.65 29.17
N ASN A 462 6.00 -33.34 30.21
CA ASN A 462 5.70 -34.32 31.26
C ASN A 462 4.94 -35.54 30.73
N VAL A 463 4.04 -35.36 29.77
CA VAL A 463 3.34 -36.44 29.07
C VAL A 463 4.30 -37.27 28.21
N LEU A 464 5.19 -36.63 27.44
CA LEU A 464 6.19 -37.32 26.60
C LEU A 464 7.16 -38.17 27.43
N TYR A 465 7.51 -37.73 28.65
CA TYR A 465 8.37 -38.50 29.55
C TYR A 465 7.64 -39.63 30.29
N ASN A 466 6.32 -39.59 30.40
CA ASN A 466 5.56 -40.62 31.13
C ASN A 466 4.11 -40.76 30.62
N PRO A 467 3.90 -41.33 29.42
CA PRO A 467 2.63 -41.29 28.71
C PRO A 467 1.51 -42.11 29.38
N LEU A 468 1.86 -43.00 30.32
CA LEU A 468 0.93 -43.89 31.03
C LEU A 468 0.30 -43.26 32.28
N ARG A 469 0.69 -42.04 32.67
CA ARG A 469 0.06 -41.34 33.82
C ARG A 469 -1.16 -40.55 33.38
N GLU A 470 -2.34 -41.04 33.76
CA GLU A 470 -3.63 -40.37 33.56
C GLU A 470 -3.64 -38.93 34.12
N ASP A 471 -2.93 -38.70 35.23
CA ASP A 471 -2.75 -37.42 35.90
C ASP A 471 -1.94 -36.40 35.07
N ALA A 472 -1.04 -36.85 34.19
CA ALA A 472 -0.33 -35.96 33.27
C ALA A 472 -1.25 -35.46 32.14
N TRP A 473 -2.16 -36.32 31.67
CA TRP A 473 -3.16 -35.98 30.67
C TRP A 473 -4.23 -35.03 31.19
N ARG A 474 -4.71 -35.24 32.42
CA ARG A 474 -5.65 -34.32 33.09
C ARG A 474 -5.08 -32.91 33.23
N LEU A 475 -3.78 -32.78 33.48
CA LEU A 475 -3.11 -31.47 33.60
C LEU A 475 -3.10 -30.69 32.27
N VAL A 476 -2.85 -31.35 31.13
CA VAL A 476 -2.90 -30.70 29.80
C VAL A 476 -4.33 -30.21 29.50
N ILE A 477 -5.33 -31.03 29.81
CA ILE A 477 -6.75 -30.71 29.62
C ILE A 477 -7.16 -29.52 30.48
N GLU A 478 -6.77 -29.50 31.76
CA GLU A 478 -7.09 -28.40 32.69
C GLU A 478 -6.45 -27.07 32.27
N ILE A 479 -5.21 -27.12 31.75
CA ILE A 479 -4.51 -25.95 31.20
C ILE A 479 -5.25 -25.41 29.97
N ASP A 480 -5.70 -26.27 29.07
CA ASP A 480 -6.44 -25.89 27.86
C ASP A 480 -7.82 -25.30 28.19
N GLU A 481 -8.57 -25.87 29.13
CA GLU A 481 -9.88 -25.36 29.54
C GLU A 481 -9.80 -24.01 30.27
N ASN A 482 -8.82 -23.86 31.16
CA ASN A 482 -8.59 -22.60 31.88
C ASN A 482 -8.17 -21.48 30.90
N LEU A 483 -7.33 -21.80 29.91
CA LEU A 483 -7.02 -20.87 28.85
C LEU A 483 -8.26 -20.49 28.04
N PHE A 484 -9.07 -21.48 27.65
CA PHE A 484 -10.25 -21.24 26.84
C PHE A 484 -11.23 -20.29 27.52
N GLY A 485 -11.44 -20.46 28.84
CA GLY A 485 -12.24 -19.54 29.65
C GLY A 485 -11.65 -18.11 29.71
N LYS A 486 -10.33 -17.99 29.89
CA LYS A 486 -9.65 -16.68 29.92
C LYS A 486 -9.68 -15.99 28.55
N PHE A 487 -9.38 -16.72 27.48
CA PHE A 487 -9.36 -16.21 26.12
C PHE A 487 -10.75 -15.75 25.68
N ARG A 488 -11.79 -16.57 25.91
CA ARG A 488 -13.19 -16.19 25.63
C ARG A 488 -13.60 -14.91 26.35
N THR A 489 -13.22 -14.77 27.63
CA THR A 489 -13.49 -13.56 28.41
C THR A 489 -12.80 -12.33 27.84
N ILE A 490 -11.52 -12.46 27.46
CA ILE A 490 -10.74 -11.36 26.90
C ILE A 490 -11.27 -10.97 25.51
N MET A 491 -11.59 -11.96 24.68
CA MET A 491 -12.16 -11.74 23.35
C MET A 491 -13.52 -11.05 23.41
N PHE A 492 -14.37 -11.43 24.37
CA PHE A 492 -15.62 -10.76 24.63
C PHE A 492 -15.40 -9.28 25.00
N ARG A 493 -14.46 -8.99 25.90
CA ARG A 493 -14.12 -7.61 26.28
C ARG A 493 -13.58 -6.80 25.09
N LEU A 494 -12.65 -7.34 24.31
CA LEU A 494 -12.12 -6.68 23.12
C LEU A 494 -13.22 -6.35 22.11
N ARG A 495 -14.16 -7.29 21.88
CA ARG A 495 -15.33 -7.05 21.03
C ARG A 495 -16.21 -5.93 21.57
N THR A 496 -16.47 -5.90 22.87
CA THR A 496 -17.26 -4.82 23.51
C THR A 496 -16.56 -3.47 23.37
N TYR A 497 -15.26 -3.38 23.66
CA TYR A 497 -14.48 -2.15 23.47
C TYR A 497 -14.48 -1.70 22.00
N PHE A 498 -14.41 -2.65 21.07
CA PHE A 498 -14.46 -2.35 19.64
C PHE A 498 -15.80 -1.72 19.23
N LEU A 499 -16.93 -2.28 19.70
CA LEU A 499 -18.26 -1.73 19.41
C LEU A 499 -18.44 -0.33 20.03
N ILE A 500 -17.88 -0.10 21.21
CA ILE A 500 -17.87 1.22 21.87
C ILE A 500 -17.04 2.22 21.06
N MET A 501 -15.83 1.86 20.64
CA MET A 501 -14.97 2.69 19.79
C MET A 501 -15.63 3.04 18.46
N HIS A 502 -16.18 2.05 17.77
CA HIS A 502 -16.88 2.25 16.51
C HIS A 502 -18.03 3.25 16.68
N ARG A 503 -18.83 3.11 17.74
CA ARG A 503 -19.91 4.03 18.05
C ARG A 503 -19.40 5.45 18.32
N ILE A 504 -18.39 5.62 19.17
CA ILE A 504 -17.80 6.93 19.50
C ILE A 504 -17.23 7.60 18.25
N LEU A 505 -16.49 6.87 17.42
CA LEU A 505 -15.93 7.39 16.17
C LEU A 505 -17.02 7.81 15.18
N THR A 506 -18.08 7.02 15.05
CA THR A 506 -19.23 7.33 14.18
C THR A 506 -19.98 8.56 14.68
N GLU A 507 -20.25 8.67 15.97
CA GLU A 507 -20.90 9.83 16.59
C GLU A 507 -20.04 11.10 16.44
N ASN A 508 -18.73 11.00 16.65
CA ASN A 508 -17.79 12.11 16.47
C ASN A 508 -17.64 12.54 15.01
N LEU A 509 -17.65 11.59 14.06
CA LEU A 509 -17.64 11.88 12.63
C LEU A 509 -18.92 12.62 12.22
N GLN A 510 -20.08 12.14 12.67
CA GLN A 510 -21.38 12.78 12.41
C GLN A 510 -21.45 14.19 13.00
N GLN A 511 -20.97 14.39 14.24
CA GLN A 511 -20.91 15.72 14.86
C GLN A 511 -19.94 16.64 14.11
N SER A 512 -18.78 16.15 13.69
CA SER A 512 -17.82 16.93 12.91
C SER A 512 -18.41 17.37 11.57
N GLN A 513 -19.13 16.47 10.88
CA GLN A 513 -19.88 16.79 9.66
C GLN A 513 -20.94 17.87 9.91
N ASN A 514 -21.67 17.80 11.03
CA ASN A 514 -22.66 18.82 11.41
C ASN A 514 -22.02 20.19 11.70
N ILE A 515 -20.86 20.22 12.38
CA ILE A 515 -20.11 21.46 12.64
C ILE A 515 -19.62 22.07 11.32
N ILE A 516 -19.04 21.25 10.43
CA ILE A 516 -18.59 21.70 9.10
C ILE A 516 -19.77 22.26 8.29
N ALA A 517 -20.92 21.58 8.30
CA ALA A 517 -22.13 22.05 7.62
C ALA A 517 -22.59 23.41 8.18
N LYS A 518 -22.59 23.58 9.51
CA LYS A 518 -22.94 24.84 10.16
C LYS A 518 -21.97 25.97 9.81
N ILE A 519 -20.65 25.73 9.86
CA ILE A 519 -19.62 26.70 9.45
C ILE A 519 -19.81 27.11 7.99
N SER A 520 -20.10 26.15 7.10
CA SER A 520 -20.38 26.41 5.68
C SER A 520 -21.62 27.29 5.49
N GLN A 521 -22.69 27.04 6.26
CA GLN A 521 -23.91 27.85 6.26
C GLN A 521 -23.67 29.27 6.76
N ASP A 522 -22.98 29.44 7.89
CA ASP A 522 -22.64 30.75 8.46
C ASP A 522 -21.75 31.56 7.50
N ARG A 523 -20.81 30.90 6.80
CA ARG A 523 -20.00 31.52 5.76
C ARG A 523 -20.84 32.00 4.58
N LYS A 524 -21.82 31.21 4.12
CA LYS A 524 -22.75 31.64 3.05
C LYS A 524 -23.54 32.88 3.47
N LEU A 525 -24.00 32.94 4.72
CA LEU A 525 -24.67 34.10 5.30
C LEU A 525 -23.75 35.34 5.33
N VAL A 526 -22.50 35.20 5.77
CA VAL A 526 -21.53 36.31 5.78
C VAL A 526 -21.24 36.81 4.36
N VAL A 527 -21.10 35.92 3.38
CA VAL A 527 -20.90 36.31 1.97
C VAL A 527 -22.13 37.04 1.42
N GLN A 528 -23.35 36.58 1.73
CA GLN A 528 -24.59 37.26 1.35
C GLN A 528 -24.72 38.64 2.00
N GLN A 529 -24.37 38.77 3.28
CA GLN A 529 -24.35 40.05 4.00
C GLN A 529 -23.31 41.02 3.42
N LYS A 530 -22.11 40.54 3.06
CA LYS A 530 -21.11 41.35 2.36
C LYS A 530 -21.61 41.82 1.00
N LYS A 531 -22.24 40.94 0.22
CA LYS A 531 -22.84 41.32 -1.07
C LYS A 531 -23.93 42.38 -0.91
N SER A 532 -24.81 42.27 0.09
CA SER A 532 -25.87 43.25 0.34
C SER A 532 -25.32 44.62 0.80
N LEU A 533 -24.26 44.62 1.61
CA LEU A 533 -23.53 45.83 1.99
C LEU A 533 -22.85 46.50 0.78
N THR A 534 -22.21 45.73 -0.10
CA THR A 534 -21.60 46.26 -1.33
C THR A 534 -22.65 46.89 -2.25
N VAL A 535 -23.81 46.25 -2.43
CA VAL A 535 -24.91 46.80 -3.24
C VAL A 535 -25.47 48.09 -2.63
N ARG A 536 -25.66 48.15 -1.30
CA ARG A 536 -26.09 49.39 -0.61
C ARG A 536 -25.07 50.51 -0.74
N ASN A 537 -23.77 50.21 -0.62
CA ASN A 537 -22.72 51.21 -0.74
C ASN A 537 -22.60 51.74 -2.18
N TYR A 538 -22.71 50.86 -3.17
CA TYR A 538 -22.73 51.25 -4.59
C TYR A 538 -23.95 52.13 -4.92
N GLY A 539 -25.12 51.81 -4.36
CA GLY A 539 -26.31 52.65 -4.48
C GLY A 539 -26.14 54.05 -3.88
N ARG A 540 -25.52 54.15 -2.68
CA ARG A 540 -25.24 55.43 -2.01
C ARG A 540 -24.22 56.28 -2.78
N GLU A 541 -23.18 55.66 -3.35
CA GLU A 541 -22.20 56.37 -4.18
C GLU A 541 -22.82 56.92 -5.47
N ASN A 542 -23.69 56.15 -6.13
CA ASN A 542 -24.38 56.61 -7.33
C ASN A 542 -25.39 57.74 -7.01
N LEU A 543 -26.09 57.67 -5.88
CA LEU A 543 -26.94 58.78 -5.40
C LEU A 543 -26.13 60.04 -5.09
N ARG A 544 -24.94 59.91 -4.49
CA ARG A 544 -24.02 61.05 -4.28
C ARG A 544 -23.53 61.64 -5.59
N LYS A 545 -23.15 60.80 -6.57
CA LYS A 545 -22.75 61.25 -7.90
C LYS A 545 -23.89 61.99 -8.60
N TYR A 546 -25.10 61.43 -8.60
CA TYR A 546 -26.28 62.05 -9.20
C TYR A 546 -26.62 63.42 -8.60
N ASN A 547 -26.59 63.53 -7.26
CA ASN A 547 -26.85 64.81 -6.58
C ASN A 547 -25.77 65.86 -6.86
N ASN A 548 -24.49 65.46 -6.96
CA ASN A 548 -23.39 66.35 -7.34
C ASN A 548 -23.47 66.81 -8.80
N THR A 549 -23.97 65.96 -9.71
CA THR A 549 -24.19 66.37 -11.10
C THR A 549 -25.33 67.39 -11.20
N ARG A 550 -26.41 67.19 -10.43
CA ARG A 550 -27.58 68.09 -10.40
C ARG A 550 -27.25 69.48 -9.83
N THR A 551 -26.39 69.57 -8.81
CA THR A 551 -25.92 70.86 -8.27
C THR A 551 -24.95 71.58 -9.22
N LYS A 552 -24.19 70.86 -10.04
CA LYS A 552 -23.39 71.47 -11.11
C LYS A 552 -24.25 72.00 -12.25
N THR A 553 -25.34 71.32 -12.62
CA THR A 553 -26.23 71.82 -13.69
C THR A 553 -26.99 73.08 -13.28
N THR A 554 -27.39 73.22 -12.01
CA THR A 554 -28.07 74.44 -11.52
C THR A 554 -27.12 75.65 -11.40
N ASN A 555 -25.83 75.45 -11.15
CA ASN A 555 -24.85 76.56 -11.14
C ASN A 555 -24.41 77.00 -12.55
N SER A 556 -24.45 76.11 -13.56
CA SER A 556 -24.11 76.48 -14.94
C SER A 556 -25.15 77.36 -15.66
N LYS A 557 -26.39 77.45 -15.13
CA LYS A 557 -27.43 78.35 -15.67
C LYS A 557 -27.40 79.77 -15.09
N ARG A 558 -26.43 80.11 -14.24
CA ARG A 558 -26.33 81.44 -13.59
C ARG A 558 -25.19 82.33 -14.09
N SER A 559 -24.41 81.93 -15.10
CA SER A 559 -23.26 82.73 -15.59
C SER A 559 -23.39 83.31 -17.01
N THR A 560 -24.60 83.40 -17.58
CA THR A 560 -24.83 84.02 -18.92
C THR A 560 -25.74 85.26 -18.90
N ARG A 561 -25.74 86.02 -17.80
CA ARG A 561 -26.26 87.40 -17.79
C ARG A 561 -25.34 88.33 -17.02
N LYS A 562 -24.47 89.03 -17.76
CA LYS A 562 -24.03 90.42 -17.51
C LYS A 562 -23.28 90.91 -18.76
N ILE A 563 -24.03 91.63 -19.61
CA ILE A 563 -23.56 92.84 -20.31
C ILE A 563 -23.64 93.96 -19.28
#